data_AF-F0LJS8-F1
#
_entry.id   AF-F0LJS8-F1
#
_cell.length_a   1.000
_cell.length_b   1.000
_cell.length_c   1.000
_cell.angle_alpha   90.00
_cell.angle_beta   90.00
_cell.angle_gamma   90.00
#
_symmetry.space_group_name_H-M   'P 1'
#
loop_
_entity.id
_entity.type
_entity.pdbx_description
1 polymer ?
#
loop_
_entity_poly.entity_id
_entity_poly.type
_entity_poly.pdbx_seq_one_letter_code
_entity_poly.pdbx_strand_id
1 'polypeptide(L)'
;MPSNWERIMAITKEGMRSIAMMKRKMRRGKKIALLIDGPNILRKEFNIHLEDIVEALEQLGNIRVAKVILNQYAPQGLIEAVANQGFEPIIVPGETGVKLAVEAMREIYNPNIDIIALATRNAEFLPIILKAKEKGKETVIIGVEPGFSAALKHGADYVIVLTPRGEESGERKDIQNSKERRKRG
;
A
#
# COMPACT_ATOMS: atom_id res chain seq x y z
N MET A 1 4.72 -20.65 45.46
CA MET A 1 3.96 -20.79 44.21
C MET A 1 3.90 -19.41 43.57
N PRO A 2 4.34 -19.23 42.31
CA PRO A 2 4.24 -17.93 41.68
C PRO A 2 2.77 -17.53 41.60
N SER A 3 2.55 -16.29 42.00
CA SER A 3 1.25 -15.68 42.15
C SER A 3 0.56 -15.49 40.80
N ASN A 4 -0.77 -15.48 40.80
CA ASN A 4 -1.54 -15.27 39.57
C ASN A 4 -1.23 -13.92 38.88
N TRP A 5 -0.62 -12.96 39.60
CA TRP A 5 -0.22 -11.66 39.07
C TRP A 5 1.08 -11.71 38.23
N GLU A 6 2.01 -12.62 38.52
CA GLU A 6 3.23 -12.82 37.73
C GLU A 6 2.93 -13.46 36.35
N ARG A 7 1.91 -14.32 36.28
CA ARG A 7 1.39 -14.88 35.01
C ARG A 7 0.71 -13.81 34.13
N ILE A 8 0.08 -12.80 34.73
CA ILE A 8 -0.53 -11.68 34.02
C ILE A 8 0.54 -10.70 33.53
N MET A 9 1.61 -10.48 34.31
CA MET A 9 2.80 -9.72 33.87
C MET A 9 3.68 -10.46 32.84
N ALA A 10 3.57 -11.78 32.76
CA ALA A 10 4.23 -12.60 31.74
C ALA A 10 3.55 -12.53 30.35
N ILE A 11 2.41 -11.84 30.22
CA ILE A 11 2.03 -11.23 28.94
C ILE A 11 3.06 -10.13 28.71
N THR A 12 4.19 -10.50 28.10
CA THR A 12 5.36 -9.65 27.95
C THR A 12 4.99 -8.29 27.35
N LYS A 13 5.83 -7.27 27.55
CA LYS A 13 5.69 -5.96 26.87
C LYS A 13 5.50 -6.12 25.35
N GLU A 14 6.06 -7.19 24.77
CA GLU A 14 5.79 -7.67 23.41
C GLU A 14 4.38 -8.23 23.24
N GLY A 15 3.92 -9.15 24.07
CA GLY A 15 2.53 -9.64 24.04
C GLY A 15 1.47 -8.54 24.18
N MET A 16 1.70 -7.56 25.06
CA MET A 16 0.84 -6.37 25.20
C MET A 16 0.90 -5.44 23.98
N ARG A 17 2.09 -5.25 23.38
CA ARG A 17 2.24 -4.55 22.09
C ARG A 17 1.53 -5.28 20.97
N SER A 18 1.63 -6.61 20.90
CA SER A 18 0.92 -7.45 19.93
C SER A 18 -0.58 -7.35 20.10
N ILE A 19 -1.10 -7.38 21.34
CA ILE A 19 -2.52 -7.17 21.64
C ILE A 19 -2.98 -5.75 21.28
N ALA A 20 -2.17 -4.72 21.54
CA ALA A 20 -2.46 -3.34 21.15
C ALA A 20 -2.46 -3.16 19.61
N MET A 21 -1.54 -3.80 18.91
CA MET A 21 -1.49 -3.85 17.44
C MET A 21 -2.70 -4.61 16.87
N MET A 22 -3.10 -5.71 17.52
CA MET A 22 -4.33 -6.45 17.22
C MET A 22 -5.57 -5.58 17.44
N LYS A 23 -5.65 -4.84 18.56
CA LYS A 23 -6.72 -3.89 18.86
C LYS A 23 -6.76 -2.71 17.88
N ARG A 24 -5.60 -2.23 17.42
CA ARG A 24 -5.51 -1.17 16.40
C ARG A 24 -6.00 -1.67 15.03
N LYS A 25 -5.67 -2.91 14.64
CA LYS A 25 -6.26 -3.61 13.49
C LYS A 25 -7.76 -3.89 13.67
N MET A 26 -8.21 -4.17 14.89
CA MET A 26 -9.63 -4.42 15.24
C MET A 26 -10.49 -3.16 15.39
N ARG A 27 -9.92 -1.97 15.63
CA ARG A 27 -10.66 -0.72 15.40
C ARG A 27 -11.09 -0.76 13.95
N ARG A 28 -12.40 -0.66 13.71
CA ARG A 28 -13.11 -0.93 12.45
C ARG A 28 -12.72 0.04 11.34
N GLY A 29 -11.43 0.06 10.96
CA GLY A 29 -10.90 0.81 9.85
C GLY A 29 -11.51 0.30 8.56
N LYS A 30 -11.63 1.19 7.58
CA LYS A 30 -12.20 0.91 6.27
C LYS A 30 -11.49 -0.30 5.64
N LYS A 31 -12.25 -1.10 4.91
CA LYS A 31 -11.76 -2.30 4.25
C LYS A 31 -11.24 -1.91 2.87
N ILE A 32 -9.97 -2.15 2.62
CA ILE A 32 -9.29 -1.71 1.39
C ILE A 32 -9.14 -2.91 0.44
N ALA A 33 -9.49 -2.70 -0.83
CA ALA A 33 -9.00 -3.52 -1.93
C ALA A 33 -7.82 -2.81 -2.59
N LEU A 34 -6.64 -3.41 -2.49
CA LEU A 34 -5.40 -2.95 -3.11
C LEU A 34 -5.17 -3.72 -4.41
N LEU A 35 -5.06 -2.99 -5.52
CA LEU A 35 -4.78 -3.51 -6.84
C LEU A 35 -3.51 -2.84 -7.36
N ILE A 36 -2.48 -3.63 -7.66
CA ILE A 36 -1.17 -3.13 -8.07
C ILE A 36 -0.92 -3.46 -9.53
N ASP A 37 -0.63 -2.42 -10.31
CA ASP A 37 -0.14 -2.51 -11.67
C ASP A 37 1.38 -2.80 -11.65
N GLY A 38 1.71 -4.09 -11.60
CA GLY A 38 3.08 -4.56 -11.41
C GLY A 38 4.08 -3.94 -12.40
N PRO A 39 3.84 -3.99 -13.73
CA PRO A 39 4.74 -3.37 -14.70
C PRO A 39 4.93 -1.86 -14.55
N ASN A 40 4.00 -1.13 -13.93
CA ASN A 40 4.12 0.31 -13.77
C ASN A 40 4.69 0.76 -12.41
N ILE A 41 4.66 -0.12 -11.40
CA ILE A 41 5.08 0.18 -10.02
C ILE A 41 6.33 -0.61 -9.61
N LEU A 42 6.42 -1.90 -9.90
CA LEU A 42 7.45 -2.80 -9.37
C LEU A 42 8.68 -2.88 -10.27
N ARG A 43 9.05 -1.75 -10.88
CA ARG A 43 10.26 -1.65 -11.69
C ARG A 43 11.47 -1.37 -10.80
N LYS A 44 12.60 -1.98 -11.15
CA LYS A 44 13.84 -1.90 -10.35
C LYS A 44 14.30 -0.45 -10.17
N GLU A 45 14.12 0.41 -11.18
CA GLU A 45 14.53 1.81 -11.13
C GLU A 45 13.79 2.64 -10.06
N PHE A 46 12.59 2.24 -9.65
CA PHE A 46 11.85 2.97 -8.61
C PHE A 46 12.21 2.51 -7.21
N ASN A 47 12.85 1.35 -7.06
CA ASN A 47 13.25 0.78 -5.78
C ASN A 47 12.12 0.83 -4.71
N ILE A 48 10.90 0.50 -5.16
CA ILE A 48 9.71 0.40 -4.32
C ILE A 48 9.49 -1.06 -3.95
N HIS A 49 9.23 -1.30 -2.67
CA HIS A 49 8.89 -2.61 -2.15
C HIS A 49 7.38 -2.68 -1.84
N LEU A 50 6.84 -3.89 -1.80
CA LEU A 50 5.40 -4.11 -1.54
C LEU A 50 5.01 -3.63 -0.13
N GLU A 51 5.95 -3.76 0.80
CA GLU A 51 5.85 -3.34 2.19
C GLU A 51 5.63 -1.82 2.29
N ASP A 52 6.28 -1.02 1.42
CA ASP A 52 6.10 0.43 1.39
C ASP A 52 4.65 0.81 1.05
N ILE A 53 4.02 0.03 0.16
CA ILE A 53 2.61 0.20 -0.22
C ILE A 53 1.69 -0.16 0.94
N VAL A 54 2.00 -1.23 1.68
CA VAL A 54 1.23 -1.64 2.86
C VAL A 54 1.31 -0.57 3.94
N GLU A 55 2.51 -0.13 4.28
CA GLU A 55 2.79 0.89 5.30
C GLU A 55 2.02 2.19 5.00
N ALA A 56 2.02 2.61 3.73
CA ALA A 56 1.32 3.83 3.31
C ALA A 56 -0.21 3.74 3.47
N LEU A 57 -0.80 2.55 3.44
CA LEU A 57 -2.23 2.33 3.57
C LEU A 57 -2.70 2.09 5.02
N GLU A 58 -1.79 1.82 5.96
CA GLU A 58 -2.14 1.46 7.35
C GLU A 58 -3.01 2.50 8.05
N GLN A 59 -2.85 3.78 7.72
CA GLN A 59 -3.62 4.87 8.33
C GLN A 59 -5.04 4.99 7.76
N LEU A 60 -5.27 4.49 6.55
CA LEU A 60 -6.57 4.58 5.87
C LEU A 60 -7.48 3.41 6.25
N GLY A 61 -6.91 2.23 6.52
CA GLY A 61 -7.72 1.06 6.84
C GLY A 61 -6.97 -0.25 6.82
N ASN A 62 -7.74 -1.33 6.72
CA ASN A 62 -7.24 -2.69 6.68
C ASN A 62 -7.35 -3.24 5.26
N ILE A 63 -6.23 -3.65 4.67
CA ILE A 63 -6.21 -4.35 3.39
C ILE A 63 -6.90 -5.71 3.55
N ARG A 64 -7.94 -5.95 2.75
CA ARG A 64 -8.73 -7.21 2.72
C ARG A 64 -8.53 -7.99 1.43
N VAL A 65 -8.24 -7.27 0.36
CA VAL A 65 -7.88 -7.83 -0.94
C VAL A 65 -6.58 -7.14 -1.35
N ALA A 66 -5.58 -7.93 -1.75
CA ALA A 66 -4.31 -7.44 -2.25
C ALA A 66 -3.92 -8.25 -3.49
N LYS A 67 -3.97 -7.63 -4.65
CA LYS A 67 -3.74 -8.28 -5.94
C LYS A 67 -2.64 -7.55 -6.69
N VAL A 68 -1.69 -8.30 -7.24
CA VAL A 68 -0.63 -7.74 -8.09
C VAL A 68 -0.79 -8.33 -9.48
N ILE A 69 -1.10 -7.47 -10.44
CA ILE A 69 -1.25 -7.87 -11.83
C ILE A 69 0.14 -7.84 -12.46
N LEU A 70 0.56 -8.97 -13.01
CA LEU A 70 1.87 -9.18 -13.62
C LEU A 70 1.70 -9.72 -15.03
N ASN A 71 2.63 -9.36 -15.91
CA ASN A 71 2.69 -9.97 -17.23
C ASN A 71 3.28 -11.39 -17.15
N GLN A 72 3.00 -12.21 -18.16
CA GLN A 72 3.50 -13.60 -18.28
C GLN A 72 5.02 -13.77 -18.25
N TYR A 73 5.79 -12.68 -18.43
CA TYR A 73 7.25 -12.68 -18.43
C TYR A 73 7.82 -12.16 -17.10
N ALA A 74 6.98 -11.95 -16.08
CA ALA A 74 7.42 -11.52 -14.77
C ALA A 74 8.42 -12.55 -14.20
N PRO A 75 9.59 -12.11 -13.69
CA PRO A 75 10.57 -13.01 -13.14
C PRO A 75 9.99 -13.85 -12.00
N GLN A 76 10.33 -15.14 -11.95
CA GLN A 76 9.84 -16.06 -10.93
C GLN A 76 10.04 -15.53 -9.49
N GLY A 77 11.20 -14.94 -9.20
CA GLY A 77 11.48 -14.36 -7.89
C GLY A 77 10.58 -13.17 -7.52
N LEU A 78 10.06 -12.41 -8.49
CA LEU A 78 9.08 -11.36 -8.24
C LEU A 78 7.72 -11.96 -7.87
N ILE A 79 7.30 -13.01 -8.58
CA ILE A 79 6.04 -13.73 -8.30
C ILE A 79 6.08 -14.31 -6.88
N GLU A 80 7.21 -14.92 -6.50
CA GLU A 80 7.43 -15.45 -5.16
C GLU A 80 7.44 -14.34 -4.09
N ALA A 81 8.10 -13.21 -4.36
CA ALA A 81 8.09 -12.07 -3.44
C ALA A 81 6.67 -11.53 -3.19
N VAL A 82 5.85 -11.44 -4.24
CA VAL A 82 4.44 -11.06 -4.13
C VAL A 82 3.67 -12.04 -3.23
N ALA A 83 3.79 -13.33 -3.50
CA ALA A 83 3.10 -14.36 -2.72
C ALA A 83 3.56 -14.38 -1.24
N ASN A 84 4.86 -14.23 -0.99
CA ASN A 84 5.42 -14.22 0.36
C ASN A 84 4.98 -13.01 1.20
N GLN A 85 4.65 -11.89 0.55
CA GLN A 85 4.02 -10.73 1.20
C GLN A 85 2.51 -10.90 1.43
N GLY A 86 1.95 -12.06 1.09
CA GLY A 86 0.53 -12.37 1.27
C GLY A 86 -0.37 -11.73 0.22
N PHE A 87 0.19 -11.30 -0.91
CA PHE A 87 -0.57 -10.77 -2.03
C PHE A 87 -0.88 -11.87 -3.04
N GLU A 88 -1.98 -11.74 -3.76
CA GLU A 88 -2.35 -12.64 -4.87
C GLU A 88 -1.61 -12.20 -6.15
N PRO A 89 -0.63 -12.96 -6.66
CA PRO A 89 -0.06 -12.70 -7.97
C PRO A 89 -1.04 -13.15 -9.07
N ILE A 90 -1.46 -12.22 -9.92
CA ILE A 90 -2.30 -12.49 -11.07
C ILE A 90 -1.45 -12.37 -12.32
N ILE A 91 -1.07 -13.52 -12.89
CA ILE A 91 -0.29 -13.58 -14.12
C ILE A 91 -1.23 -13.57 -15.31
N VAL A 92 -1.02 -12.65 -16.26
CA VAL A 92 -1.82 -12.60 -17.48
C VAL A 92 -1.00 -12.71 -18.75
N PRO A 93 -1.50 -13.47 -19.74
CA PRO A 93 -1.01 -13.37 -21.08
C PRO A 93 -1.59 -12.12 -21.77
N GLY A 94 -0.73 -11.21 -22.20
CA GLY A 94 -1.14 -9.94 -22.83
C GLY A 94 -1.22 -8.75 -21.88
N GLU A 95 -2.13 -7.81 -22.16
CA GLU A 95 -2.11 -6.48 -21.56
C GLU A 95 -2.62 -6.46 -20.12
N THR A 96 -1.74 -6.06 -19.19
CA THR A 96 -2.02 -6.09 -17.75
C THR A 96 -3.12 -5.10 -17.36
N GLY A 97 -3.24 -3.97 -18.07
CA GLY A 97 -4.26 -2.97 -17.77
C GLY A 97 -5.71 -3.48 -17.89
N VAL A 98 -5.97 -4.37 -18.85
CA VAL A 98 -7.31 -4.96 -19.02
C VAL A 98 -7.67 -5.82 -17.80
N LYS A 99 -6.75 -6.65 -17.34
CA LYS A 99 -6.98 -7.48 -16.15
C LYS A 99 -7.12 -6.63 -14.89
N LEU A 100 -6.31 -5.57 -14.76
CA LEU A 100 -6.41 -4.62 -13.65
C LEU A 100 -7.81 -4.00 -13.60
N ALA A 101 -8.35 -3.56 -14.74
CA ALA A 101 -9.70 -3.01 -14.82
C ALA A 101 -10.78 -4.03 -14.44
N VAL A 102 -10.68 -5.27 -14.90
CA VAL A 102 -11.62 -6.35 -14.55
C VAL A 102 -11.61 -6.64 -13.05
N GLU A 103 -10.42 -6.76 -12.45
CA GLU A 103 -10.30 -7.00 -11.01
C GLU A 103 -10.76 -5.78 -10.19
N ALA A 104 -10.46 -4.57 -10.63
CA ALA A 104 -10.95 -3.36 -9.98
C ALA A 104 -12.48 -3.30 -10.01
N MET A 105 -13.11 -3.60 -11.14
CA MET A 105 -14.57 -3.65 -11.25
C MET A 105 -15.19 -4.69 -10.33
N ARG A 106 -14.56 -5.86 -10.15
CA ARG A 106 -14.99 -6.87 -9.17
C ARG A 106 -15.00 -6.28 -7.76
N GLU A 107 -13.95 -5.59 -7.35
CA GLU A 107 -13.85 -5.03 -5.99
C GLU A 107 -14.70 -3.77 -5.78
N ILE A 108 -14.92 -2.97 -6.82
CA ILE A 108 -15.85 -1.83 -6.78
C ILE A 108 -17.26 -2.28 -6.42
N TYR A 109 -17.69 -3.46 -6.87
CA TYR A 109 -19.02 -4.00 -6.56
C TYR A 109 -19.03 -4.89 -5.31
N ASN A 110 -17.88 -5.09 -4.66
CA ASN A 110 -17.79 -5.89 -3.46
C ASN A 110 -18.37 -5.11 -2.25
N PRO A 111 -19.45 -5.59 -1.59
CA PRO A 111 -20.05 -4.90 -0.45
C PRO A 111 -19.16 -4.93 0.80
N ASN A 112 -18.10 -5.74 0.80
CA ASN A 112 -17.14 -5.83 1.89
C ASN A 112 -15.91 -4.92 1.71
N ILE A 113 -15.92 -4.05 0.70
CA ILE A 113 -14.83 -3.11 0.44
C ILE A 113 -15.37 -1.70 0.56
N ASP A 114 -14.65 -0.84 1.28
CA ASP A 114 -15.01 0.57 1.46
C ASP A 114 -14.12 1.47 0.59
N ILE A 115 -12.87 1.06 0.37
CA ILE A 115 -11.84 1.81 -0.37
C ILE A 115 -11.28 0.97 -1.52
N ILE A 116 -11.16 1.58 -2.70
CA ILE A 116 -10.39 1.06 -3.82
C ILE A 116 -9.04 1.78 -3.87
N ALA A 117 -7.97 1.07 -3.56
CA ALA A 117 -6.61 1.55 -3.69
C ALA A 117 -5.98 0.98 -4.97
N LEU A 118 -5.59 1.87 -5.87
CA LEU A 118 -4.97 1.52 -7.15
C LEU A 118 -3.53 2.02 -7.16
N ALA A 119 -2.57 1.10 -7.26
CA ALA A 119 -1.16 1.45 -7.41
C ALA A 119 -0.79 1.41 -8.90
N THR A 120 -0.72 2.57 -9.53
CA THR A 120 -0.32 2.76 -10.93
C THR A 120 0.04 4.21 -11.18
N ARG A 121 0.79 4.46 -12.26
CA ARG A 121 1.09 5.80 -12.76
C ARG A 121 0.27 6.17 -13.99
N ASN A 122 -0.42 5.22 -14.61
CA ASN A 122 -1.00 5.36 -15.93
C ASN A 122 -2.38 6.05 -15.89
N ALA A 123 -2.50 7.18 -16.61
CA ALA A 123 -3.73 7.97 -16.70
C ALA A 123 -4.94 7.22 -17.27
N GLU A 124 -4.71 6.13 -18.03
CA GLU A 124 -5.78 5.34 -18.64
C GLU A 124 -6.74 4.73 -17.62
N PHE A 125 -6.32 4.60 -16.36
CA PHE A 125 -7.14 4.05 -15.28
C PHE A 125 -8.02 5.08 -14.55
N LEU A 126 -8.02 6.34 -14.98
CA LEU A 126 -8.94 7.35 -14.43
C LEU A 126 -10.41 6.89 -14.45
N PRO A 127 -10.94 6.21 -15.49
CA PRO A 127 -12.30 5.70 -15.48
C PRO A 127 -12.61 4.73 -14.32
N ILE A 128 -11.63 3.97 -13.83
CA ILE A 128 -11.79 3.09 -12.66
C ILE A 128 -12.03 3.94 -11.41
N ILE A 129 -11.22 4.98 -11.21
CA ILE A 129 -11.34 5.91 -10.09
C ILE A 129 -12.73 6.59 -10.11
N LEU A 130 -13.13 7.13 -11.27
CA LEU A 130 -14.43 7.78 -11.40
C LEU A 130 -15.59 6.81 -11.14
N LYS A 131 -15.51 5.57 -11.65
CA LYS A 131 -16.55 4.56 -11.42
C LYS A 131 -16.63 4.10 -9.96
N ALA A 132 -15.49 3.96 -9.28
CA ALA A 132 -15.46 3.62 -7.86
C ALA A 132 -16.17 4.70 -7.02
N LYS A 133 -15.90 5.97 -7.29
CA LYS A 133 -16.55 7.12 -6.63
C LYS A 133 -18.05 7.17 -6.92
N GLU A 134 -18.46 6.95 -8.17
CA GLU A 134 -19.87 6.83 -8.55
C GLU A 134 -20.60 5.73 -7.75
N LYS A 135 -19.90 4.66 -7.36
CA LYS A 135 -20.43 3.57 -6.53
C LYS A 135 -20.26 3.80 -5.02
N GLY A 136 -19.89 5.00 -4.60
CA GLY A 136 -19.75 5.37 -3.20
C GLY A 136 -18.54 4.75 -2.51
N LYS A 137 -17.56 4.25 -3.28
CA LYS A 137 -16.27 3.84 -2.73
C LYS A 137 -15.37 5.07 -2.62
N GLU A 138 -14.57 5.11 -1.58
CA GLU A 138 -13.44 6.03 -1.52
C GLU A 138 -12.29 5.48 -2.37
N THR A 139 -11.48 6.39 -2.91
CA THR A 139 -10.43 6.04 -3.86
C THR A 139 -9.07 6.55 -3.41
N VAL A 140 -8.08 5.67 -3.50
CA VAL A 140 -6.68 5.98 -3.23
C VAL A 140 -5.89 5.69 -4.49
N ILE A 141 -5.11 6.65 -4.96
CA ILE A 141 -4.11 6.40 -5.99
C ILE A 141 -2.72 6.41 -5.38
N ILE A 142 -1.95 5.37 -5.68
CA ILE A 142 -0.59 5.18 -5.21
C ILE A 142 0.33 5.16 -6.43
N GLY A 143 1.37 5.99 -6.41
CA GLY A 143 2.31 6.08 -7.52
C GLY A 143 3.69 6.50 -7.06
N VAL A 144 4.60 6.59 -8.02
CA VAL A 144 5.99 7.01 -7.82
C VAL A 144 6.35 7.99 -8.94
N GLU A 145 7.25 8.93 -8.66
CA GLU A 145 7.76 9.84 -9.69
C GLU A 145 9.05 9.30 -10.32
N PRO A 146 9.39 9.68 -11.56
CA PRO A 146 8.62 10.56 -12.45
C PRO A 146 7.45 9.84 -13.13
N GLY A 147 6.52 10.62 -13.66
CA GLY A 147 5.46 10.11 -14.56
C GLY A 147 4.18 9.72 -13.85
N PHE A 148 3.98 10.13 -12.59
CA PHE A 148 2.72 9.90 -11.91
C PHE A 148 1.64 10.84 -12.45
N SER A 149 0.63 10.27 -13.14
CA SER A 149 -0.43 11.03 -13.80
C SER A 149 -1.12 12.07 -12.91
N ALA A 150 -1.09 13.33 -13.35
CA ALA A 150 -1.84 14.42 -12.72
C ALA A 150 -3.35 14.18 -12.74
N ALA A 151 -3.88 13.56 -13.81
CA ALA A 151 -5.30 13.29 -13.94
C ALA A 151 -5.78 12.29 -12.87
N LEU A 152 -4.99 11.27 -12.57
CA LEU A 152 -5.28 10.35 -11.46
C LEU A 152 -5.23 11.07 -10.10
N LYS A 153 -4.19 11.89 -9.89
CA LYS A 153 -4.02 12.67 -8.66
C LYS A 153 -5.22 13.58 -8.39
N HIS A 154 -5.78 14.21 -9.42
CA HIS A 154 -6.96 15.05 -9.29
C HIS A 154 -8.28 14.27 -9.14
N GLY A 155 -8.35 13.05 -9.69
CA GLY A 155 -9.57 12.24 -9.66
C GLY A 155 -9.81 11.51 -8.35
N ALA A 156 -8.75 11.09 -7.67
CA ALA A 156 -8.80 10.29 -6.44
C ALA A 156 -9.14 11.14 -5.20
N ASP A 157 -9.64 10.50 -4.15
CA ASP A 157 -9.89 11.15 -2.86
C ASP A 157 -8.59 11.28 -2.04
N TYR A 158 -7.71 10.30 -2.18
CA TYR A 158 -6.39 10.27 -1.55
C TYR A 158 -5.31 9.98 -2.58
N VAL A 159 -4.18 10.67 -2.45
CA VAL A 159 -3.00 10.50 -3.29
C VAL A 159 -1.83 10.14 -2.39
N ILE A 160 -1.14 9.06 -2.72
CA ILE A 160 0.08 8.61 -2.06
C ILE A 160 1.19 8.57 -3.11
N VAL A 161 2.25 9.35 -2.86
CA VAL A 161 3.47 9.30 -3.66
C VAL A 161 4.51 8.55 -2.85
N LEU A 162 4.96 7.41 -3.36
CA LEU A 162 6.01 6.61 -2.75
C LEU A 162 7.36 7.19 -3.13
N THR A 163 8.29 7.18 -2.18
CA THR A 163 9.68 7.53 -2.37
C THR A 163 10.56 6.28 -2.30
N PRO A 164 11.59 6.16 -3.14
CA PRO A 164 12.55 5.06 -3.07
C PRO A 164 13.20 4.94 -1.69
N ARG A 165 13.36 3.69 -1.18
CA ARG A 165 14.11 3.47 0.07
C ARG A 165 15.57 3.93 -0.12
N GLY A 166 15.96 4.96 0.63
CA GLY A 166 17.29 5.57 0.59
C GLY A 166 17.27 7.10 0.58
N GLU A 167 16.19 7.73 0.15
CA GLU A 167 16.09 9.20 0.04
C GLU A 167 15.70 9.88 1.37
N GLU A 168 14.91 9.22 2.23
CA GLU A 168 14.54 9.77 3.56
C GLU A 168 15.73 9.94 4.53
N SER A 169 16.88 9.34 4.22
CA SER A 169 18.08 9.41 5.06
C SER A 169 18.86 10.72 4.88
N GLY A 170 18.61 11.48 3.80
CA GLY A 170 19.29 12.75 3.52
C GLY A 170 18.69 13.92 4.31
N GLU A 171 17.38 14.15 4.14
CA GLU A 171 16.72 15.31 4.75
C GLU A 171 16.66 15.26 6.28
N ARG A 172 16.49 14.06 6.88
CA ARG A 172 16.53 13.94 8.35
C ARG A 172 17.91 14.25 8.92
N LYS A 173 19.00 13.94 8.20
CA LYS A 173 20.37 14.25 8.64
C LYS A 173 20.68 15.74 8.52
N ASP A 174 20.20 16.40 7.46
CA ASP A 174 20.46 17.83 7.24
C ASP A 174 19.67 18.74 8.20
N ILE A 175 18.44 18.35 8.55
CA ILE A 175 17.65 19.06 9.57
C ILE A 175 18.26 18.88 10.97
N GLN A 176 18.86 17.72 11.25
CA GLN A 176 19.48 17.45 12.54
C GLN A 176 20.85 18.16 12.68
N ASN A 177 21.67 18.15 11.61
CA ASN A 177 22.94 18.89 11.56
C ASN A 177 22.77 20.41 11.61
N SER A 178 21.75 20.96 10.96
CA SER A 178 21.46 22.40 10.98
C SER A 178 20.97 22.88 12.35
N LYS A 179 20.21 22.06 13.08
CA LYS A 179 19.79 22.33 14.47
C LYS A 179 20.94 22.22 15.47
N GLU A 180 21.89 21.30 15.26
CA GLU A 180 23.08 21.20 16.11
C GLU A 180 24.07 22.35 15.91
N ARG A 181 24.25 22.81 14.66
CA ARG A 181 25.11 23.97 14.36
C ARG A 181 24.58 25.27 14.95
N ARG A 182 23.26 25.46 15.00
CA ARG A 182 22.62 26.66 15.61
C ARG A 182 22.62 26.66 17.15
N LYS A 183 22.86 25.53 17.81
CA LYS A 183 22.97 25.44 19.28
C LYS A 183 24.40 25.63 19.80
N ARG A 184 25.40 25.65 18.91
CA ARG A 184 26.83 25.78 19.25
C ARG A 184 27.44 27.12 18.84
N GLY A 185 26.64 28.04 18.30
CA GLY A 185 27.03 29.40 17.92
C GLY A 185 26.32 30.43 18.77
#